data_AF-A0A6I4T9L4-F1
#
_entry.id   AF-A0A6I4T9L4-F1
#
_cell.length_a   1.000
_cell.length_b   1.000
_cell.length_c   1.000
_cell.angle_alpha   90.00
_cell.angle_beta   90.00
_cell.angle_gamma   90.00
#
_symmetry.space_group_name_H-M   'P 1'
#
loop_
_entity.id
_entity.type
_entity.pdbx_description
1 polymer ?
#
loop_
_entity_poly.entity_id
_entity_poly.type
_entity_poly.pdbx_seq_one_letter_code
_entity_poly.pdbx_strand_id
1 'polypeptide(L)'
;MPGAFSKAALARRRWIGLGFAISHTVHLVALVMALRLAGQMPEPVTVIGGGFAYVLLYAMAFTSTGTAQRRLGKWWKRLHRFGIYYLWLIFVLSYLGRAFDPERRWIGVIFGSIALAAAGLRLTAWVKSRGARPVAVT
;
A
#
# COMPACT_ATOMS: atom_id res chain seq x y z
N MET A 1 -19.95 4.85 -15.29
CA MET A 1 -18.79 5.25 -16.13
C MET A 1 -17.67 5.73 -15.20
N PRO A 2 -16.39 5.41 -15.43
CA PRO A 2 -15.32 5.94 -14.58
C PRO A 2 -15.29 7.47 -14.68
N GLY A 3 -15.46 8.15 -13.54
CA GLY A 3 -15.50 9.61 -13.47
C GLY A 3 -14.19 10.25 -13.96
N ALA A 4 -14.25 11.52 -14.36
CA ALA A 4 -13.10 12.28 -14.89
C ALA A 4 -11.87 12.22 -13.95
N PHE A 5 -12.12 12.22 -12.64
CA PHE A 5 -11.10 12.08 -11.60
C PHE A 5 -10.35 10.73 -11.67
N SER A 6 -11.06 9.62 -11.82
CA SER A 6 -10.44 8.29 -11.95
C SER A 6 -9.56 8.18 -13.20
N LYS A 7 -9.98 8.80 -14.31
CA LYS A 7 -9.17 8.85 -15.54
C LYS A 7 -7.92 9.70 -15.35
N ALA A 8 -8.03 10.87 -14.71
CA ALA A 8 -6.89 11.73 -14.40
C ALA A 8 -5.88 11.06 -13.46
N ALA A 9 -6.37 10.34 -12.43
CA ALA A 9 -5.53 9.56 -11.52
C ALA A 9 -4.78 8.43 -12.24
N LEU A 10 -5.45 7.72 -13.16
CA LEU A 10 -4.84 6.67 -13.99
C LEU A 10 -3.74 7.21 -14.93
N ALA A 11 -3.93 8.42 -15.47
CA ALA A 11 -2.95 9.09 -16.33
C ALA A 11 -1.68 9.48 -15.57
N ARG A 12 -1.80 9.89 -14.30
CA ARG A 12 -0.67 10.32 -13.44
C ARG A 12 -0.21 9.29 -12.41
N ARG A 13 -0.68 8.04 -12.51
CA ARG A 13 -0.35 6.94 -11.58
C ARG A 13 1.14 6.78 -11.26
N ARG A 14 2.01 7.04 -12.25
CA ARG A 14 3.47 6.96 -12.11
C ARG A 14 3.98 8.03 -11.13
N TRP A 15 3.57 9.28 -11.34
CA TRP A 15 3.97 10.40 -10.49
C TRP A 15 3.42 10.26 -9.08
N ILE A 16 2.19 9.75 -8.94
CA ILE A 16 1.60 9.46 -7.62
C ILE A 16 2.42 8.40 -6.87
N GLY A 17 2.80 7.30 -7.55
CA GLY A 17 3.63 6.26 -6.95
C GLY A 17 5.05 6.72 -6.58
N LEU A 18 5.68 7.55 -7.43
CA LEU A 18 6.99 8.15 -7.15
C LEU A 18 6.93 9.13 -5.98
N GLY A 19 5.92 10.00 -5.93
CA GLY A 19 5.72 10.91 -4.80
C GLY A 19 5.51 10.15 -3.49
N PHE A 20 4.73 9.06 -3.52
CA PHE A 20 4.57 8.17 -2.39
C PHE A 20 5.90 7.55 -1.93
N ALA A 21 6.74 7.08 -2.85
CA ALA A 21 8.05 6.51 -2.54
C ALA A 21 9.01 7.54 -1.91
N ILE A 22 9.04 8.76 -2.44
CA ILE A 22 9.86 9.86 -1.88
C ILE A 22 9.40 10.22 -0.47
N SER A 23 8.09 10.42 -0.27
CA SER A 23 7.52 10.71 1.06
C SER A 23 7.86 9.61 2.08
N HIS A 24 7.82 8.34 1.65
CA HIS A 24 8.18 7.21 2.50
C HIS A 24 9.68 7.11 2.77
N THR A 25 10.51 7.58 1.84
CA THR A 25 11.95 7.68 2.08
C THR A 25 12.24 8.66 3.22
N VAL A 26 11.59 9.84 3.19
CA VAL A 26 11.68 10.82 4.28
C VAL A 26 11.13 10.25 5.58
N HIS A 27 9.99 9.56 5.53
CA HIS A 27 9.41 8.89 6.69
C HIS A 27 10.34 7.83 7.29
N LEU A 28 11.00 7.01 6.46
CA LEU A 28 11.96 6.01 6.90
C LEU A 28 13.14 6.65 7.64
N VAL A 29 13.68 7.72 7.06
CA VAL A 29 14.79 8.47 7.68
C VAL A 29 14.36 9.05 9.03
N ALA A 30 13.17 9.64 9.11
CA ALA A 30 12.62 10.14 10.37
C ALA A 30 12.39 9.01 11.40
N LEU A 31 11.89 7.85 10.97
CA LEU A 31 11.68 6.68 11.83
C LEU A 31 13.01 6.15 12.38
N VAL A 32 14.03 6.00 11.53
CA VAL A 32 15.37 5.55 11.94
C VAL A 32 15.99 6.53 12.92
N MET A 33 15.90 7.84 12.67
CA MET A 33 16.37 8.86 13.61
C MET A 33 15.62 8.80 14.94
N ALA A 34 14.30 8.67 14.92
CA ALA A 34 13.51 8.57 16.15
C ALA A 34 13.89 7.34 16.99
N LEU A 35 14.08 6.18 16.36
CA LEU A 35 14.51 4.95 17.05
C LEU A 35 15.93 5.08 17.63
N ARG A 36 16.85 5.69 16.88
CA ARG A 36 18.22 5.98 17.35
C ARG A 36 18.23 6.89 18.56
N LEU A 37 17.44 7.97 18.54
CA LEU A 37 17.36 8.95 19.63
C LEU A 37 16.66 8.39 20.87
N ALA A 38 15.64 7.54 20.69
CA ALA A 38 14.92 6.91 21.78
C ALA A 38 15.68 5.72 22.42
N GLY A 39 16.77 5.26 21.80
CA GLY A 39 17.50 4.05 22.23
C GLY A 39 16.67 2.77 22.16
N GLN A 40 15.55 2.78 21.45
CA GLN A 40 14.62 1.65 21.38
C GLN A 40 14.99 0.71 20.22
N MET A 41 15.08 -0.58 20.52
CA MET A 41 15.15 -1.60 19.49
C MET A 41 13.73 -1.93 19.02
N PRO A 42 13.41 -1.72 17.73
CA PRO A 42 12.09 -2.07 17.20
C PRO A 42 11.87 -3.59 17.27
N GLU A 43 10.63 -3.98 17.57
CA GLU A 43 10.18 -5.37 17.57
C GLU A 43 10.57 -6.08 16.25
N PRO A 44 11.10 -7.32 16.29
CA PRO A 44 11.54 -8.04 15.11
C PRO A 44 10.45 -8.15 14.03
N VAL A 45 9.19 -8.32 14.46
CA VAL A 45 8.03 -8.39 13.57
C VAL A 45 7.83 -7.09 12.81
N THR A 46 8.03 -5.94 13.45
CA THR A 46 7.92 -4.62 12.81
C THR A 46 9.06 -4.37 11.85
N VAL A 47 10.28 -4.81 12.18
CA VAL A 47 11.45 -4.70 11.30
C VAL A 47 11.28 -5.56 10.06
N ILE A 48 10.87 -6.82 10.22
CA ILE A 48 10.71 -7.74 9.09
C ILE A 48 9.54 -7.29 8.21
N GLY A 49 8.37 -7.02 8.78
CA GLY A 49 7.20 -6.59 8.02
C GLY A 49 7.38 -5.21 7.37
N GLY A 50 7.83 -4.23 8.13
CA GLY A 50 8.06 -2.87 7.64
C GLY A 50 9.25 -2.80 6.67
N GLY A 51 10.35 -3.48 6.97
CA GLY A 51 11.52 -3.55 6.10
C GLY A 51 11.19 -4.19 4.75
N PHE A 52 10.46 -5.30 4.75
CA PHE A 52 10.00 -5.92 3.51
C PHE A 52 9.05 -5.02 2.71
N ALA A 53 8.22 -4.23 3.40
CA ALA A 53 7.38 -3.21 2.76
C ALA A 53 8.22 -2.16 1.99
N TYR A 54 9.34 -1.69 2.57
CA TYR A 54 10.26 -0.77 1.90
C TYR A 54 10.96 -1.42 0.70
N VAL A 55 11.39 -2.67 0.81
CA VAL A 55 11.97 -3.41 -0.33
C VAL A 55 10.98 -3.48 -1.49
N LEU A 56 9.73 -3.85 -1.22
CA LEU A 56 8.67 -3.87 -2.23
C LEU A 56 8.38 -2.49 -2.81
N LEU A 57 8.34 -1.45 -1.96
CA LEU A 57 8.11 -0.08 -2.39
C LEU A 57 9.18 0.40 -3.37
N TYR A 58 10.46 0.22 -3.04
CA TYR A 58 11.56 0.59 -3.93
C TYR A 58 11.57 -0.27 -5.20
N ALA A 59 11.32 -1.57 -5.11
CA ALA A 59 11.20 -2.43 -6.28
C ALA A 59 10.11 -1.92 -7.24
N MET A 60 8.94 -1.50 -6.73
CA MET A 60 7.88 -0.89 -7.55
C MET A 60 8.27 0.48 -8.09
N ALA A 61 8.95 1.31 -7.31
CA ALA A 61 9.42 2.63 -7.74
C ALA A 61 10.41 2.52 -8.91
N PHE A 62 11.44 1.66 -8.78
CA PHE A 62 12.42 1.42 -9.85
C PHE A 62 11.80 0.77 -11.09
N THR A 63 10.81 -0.10 -10.90
CA THR A 63 10.10 -0.74 -12.03
C THR A 63 8.97 0.11 -12.61
N SER A 64 8.80 1.36 -12.18
CA SER A 64 7.77 2.28 -12.70
C SER A 64 8.07 2.85 -14.10
N THR A 65 9.27 2.59 -14.63
CA THR A 65 9.69 3.05 -15.96
C THR A 65 9.12 2.15 -17.08
N GLY A 66 8.74 2.75 -18.22
CA GLY A 66 8.18 2.02 -19.36
C GLY A 66 9.07 0.89 -19.89
N THR A 67 10.39 1.06 -19.80
CA THR A 67 11.39 0.03 -20.15
C THR A 67 11.33 -1.19 -19.24
N ALA A 68 11.18 -0.99 -17.92
CA ALA A 68 11.04 -2.07 -16.95
C ALA A 68 9.69 -2.81 -17.12
N GLN A 69 8.62 -2.08 -17.43
CA GLN A 69 7.32 -2.66 -17.74
C GLN A 69 7.38 -3.60 -18.96
N ARG A 70 8.10 -3.21 -20.02
CA ARG A 70 8.30 -4.05 -21.21
C ARG A 70 9.17 -5.27 -20.93
N ARG A 71 10.25 -5.11 -20.15
CA ARG A 71 11.16 -6.21 -19.79
C ARG A 71 10.52 -7.28 -18.90
N LEU A 72 9.76 -6.88 -17.87
CA LEU A 72 9.13 -7.83 -16.94
C LEU A 72 7.79 -8.38 -17.45
N GLY A 73 7.10 -7.69 -18.36
CA GLY A 73 5.85 -8.13 -18.96
C GLY A 73 4.77 -8.52 -17.94
N LYS A 74 4.40 -9.80 -17.89
CA LYS A 74 3.36 -10.34 -16.98
C LYS A 74 3.78 -10.28 -15.51
N TRP A 75 5.06 -10.44 -15.21
CA TRP A 75 5.61 -10.38 -13.85
C TRP A 75 5.53 -8.98 -13.25
N TRP A 76 5.62 -7.94 -14.09
CA TRP A 76 5.45 -6.55 -13.65
C TRP A 76 4.07 -6.32 -13.01
N LYS A 77 3.01 -6.82 -13.66
CA LYS A 77 1.64 -6.72 -13.16
C LYS A 77 1.46 -7.49 -11.85
N ARG A 78 2.10 -8.66 -11.71
CA ARG A 78 2.07 -9.45 -10.47
C ARG A 78 2.78 -8.73 -9.33
N LEU A 79 4.00 -8.22 -9.58
CA LEU A 79 4.80 -7.48 -8.60
C LEU A 79 4.04 -6.25 -8.09
N HIS A 80 3.52 -5.41 -8.99
CA HIS A 80 2.79 -4.20 -8.59
C HIS A 80 1.48 -4.53 -7.87
N ARG A 81 0.76 -5.57 -8.31
CA ARG A 81 -0.47 -6.00 -7.63
C ARG A 81 -0.15 -6.47 -6.22
N PHE A 82 0.79 -7.41 -6.09
CA PHE A 82 1.20 -7.96 -4.81
C PHE A 82 1.73 -6.87 -3.88
N GLY A 83 2.63 -6.02 -4.37
CA GLY A 83 3.20 -4.92 -3.59
C GLY A 83 2.14 -3.93 -3.08
N ILE A 84 1.15 -3.56 -3.89
CA ILE A 84 0.05 -2.70 -3.42
C ILE A 84 -0.77 -3.37 -2.32
N TYR A 85 -1.08 -4.66 -2.45
CA TYR A 85 -1.81 -5.40 -1.41
C TYR A 85 -0.98 -5.55 -0.13
N TYR A 86 0.31 -5.81 -0.26
CA TYR A 86 1.22 -5.95 0.88
C TYR A 86 1.39 -4.62 1.62
N LEU A 87 1.66 -3.52 0.89
CA LEU A 87 1.74 -2.18 1.47
C LEU A 87 0.44 -1.82 2.21
N TRP A 88 -0.70 -2.08 1.57
CA TRP A 88 -2.00 -1.85 2.18
C TRP A 88 -2.18 -2.67 3.47
N LEU A 89 -1.83 -3.96 3.48
CA LEU A 89 -1.90 -4.81 4.67
C LEU A 89 -1.02 -4.28 5.80
N ILE A 90 0.22 -3.88 5.50
CA ILE A 90 1.14 -3.29 6.48
C ILE A 90 0.56 -2.02 7.10
N PHE A 91 -0.06 -1.14 6.31
CA PHE A 91 -0.73 0.04 6.86
C PHE A 91 -1.89 -0.35 7.78
N VAL A 92 -2.75 -1.27 7.35
CA VAL A 92 -3.89 -1.74 8.16
C VAL A 92 -3.39 -2.26 9.51
N LEU A 93 -2.42 -3.18 9.50
CA LEU A 93 -1.85 -3.74 10.73
C LEU A 93 -1.21 -2.66 11.61
N SER A 94 -0.47 -1.71 11.00
CA SER A 94 0.19 -0.62 11.72
C SER A 94 -0.81 0.34 12.38
N TYR A 95 -1.90 0.69 11.70
CA TYR A 95 -2.92 1.59 12.25
C TYR A 95 -3.84 0.89 13.24
N LEU A 96 -4.17 -0.37 12.99
CA LEU A 96 -4.98 -1.17 13.90
C LEU A 96 -4.24 -1.37 15.23
N GLY A 97 -2.93 -1.66 15.21
CA GLY A 97 -2.11 -1.70 16.41
C GLY A 97 -2.14 -0.39 17.20
N ARG A 98 -2.06 0.77 16.51
CA ARG A 98 -2.16 2.10 17.15
C ARG A 98 -3.53 2.41 17.74
N ALA A 99 -4.60 1.75 17.29
CA ALA A 99 -5.93 1.94 17.87
C ALA A 99 -6.03 1.33 19.29
N PHE A 100 -5.17 0.36 19.61
CA PHE A 100 -5.12 -0.26 20.94
C PHE A 100 -4.21 0.50 21.92
N ASP A 101 -3.36 1.40 21.43
CA ASP A 101 -2.44 2.20 22.25
C ASP A 101 -3.12 3.50 22.75
N PRO A 102 -3.29 3.72 24.07
CA PRO A 102 -4.07 4.83 24.62
C PRO A 102 -3.62 6.23 24.15
N GLU A 103 -2.33 6.49 24.02
CA GLU A 103 -1.81 7.79 23.56
C GLU A 103 -2.02 8.04 22.06
N ARG A 104 -2.06 6.98 21.26
CA ARG A 104 -2.09 7.03 19.79
C ARG A 104 -3.44 6.61 19.20
N ARG A 105 -4.40 6.30 20.07
CA ARG A 105 -5.72 5.74 19.73
C ARG A 105 -6.47 6.59 18.72
N TRP A 106 -6.44 7.91 18.84
CA TRP A 106 -7.12 8.82 17.91
C TRP A 106 -6.57 8.72 16.47
N ILE A 107 -5.24 8.61 16.31
CA ILE A 107 -4.59 8.37 15.00
C ILE A 107 -4.97 6.98 14.47
N GLY A 108 -4.92 5.97 15.33
CA GLY A 108 -5.26 4.59 14.98
C GLY A 108 -6.72 4.43 14.53
N VAL A 109 -7.66 5.08 15.23
CA VAL A 109 -9.09 5.04 14.93
C VAL A 109 -9.40 5.75 13.61
N ILE A 110 -8.87 6.96 13.38
CA ILE A 110 -9.14 7.72 12.15
C ILE A 110 -8.56 7.01 10.92
N PHE A 111 -7.27 6.71 10.91
CA PHE A 111 -6.63 6.11 9.74
C PHE A 111 -6.97 4.62 9.59
N GLY A 112 -7.19 3.91 10.69
CA GLY A 112 -7.64 2.52 10.68
C GLY A 112 -9.05 2.36 10.11
N SER A 113 -9.98 3.23 10.49
CA SER A 113 -11.35 3.21 9.95
C SER A 113 -11.39 3.57 8.45
N ILE A 114 -10.58 4.52 7.98
CA ILE A 114 -10.40 4.81 6.55
C ILE A 114 -9.85 3.58 5.80
N ALA A 115 -8.84 2.92 6.37
CA ALA A 115 -8.23 1.74 5.77
C ALA A 115 -9.21 0.55 5.69
N LEU A 116 -10.02 0.35 6.74
CA LEU A 116 -11.08 -0.68 6.78
C LEU A 116 -12.23 -0.36 5.83
N ALA A 117 -12.66 0.91 5.73
CA ALA A 117 -13.66 1.34 4.78
C ALA A 117 -13.19 1.10 3.33
N ALA A 118 -11.93 1.42 3.02
CA ALA A 118 -11.32 1.12 1.72
C ALA A 118 -11.25 -0.40 1.46
N ALA A 119 -11.02 -1.22 2.49
CA ALA A 119 -11.11 -2.68 2.42
C ALA A 119 -12.52 -3.12 2.00
N GLY A 120 -13.54 -2.64 2.71
CA GLY A 120 -14.95 -2.98 2.46
C GLY A 120 -15.40 -2.57 1.06
N LEU A 121 -15.01 -1.38 0.60
CA LEU A 121 -15.28 -0.91 -0.77
C LEU A 121 -14.63 -1.79 -1.83
N ARG A 122 -13.40 -2.25 -1.59
CA ARG A 122 -12.73 -3.19 -2.50
C ARG A 122 -13.33 -4.58 -2.47
N LEU A 123 -13.76 -5.06 -1.29
CA LEU A 123 -14.40 -6.36 -1.13
C LEU A 123 -15.75 -6.42 -1.86
N THR A 124 -16.58 -5.40 -1.66
CA THR A 124 -17.88 -5.25 -2.34
C THR A 124 -17.72 -5.12 -3.85
N ALA A 125 -16.75 -4.34 -4.32
CA ALA A 125 -16.43 -4.25 -5.75
C ALA A 125 -15.94 -5.59 -6.34
N TRP A 126 -15.13 -6.34 -5.59
CA TRP A 126 -14.64 -7.65 -5.99
C TRP A 126 -15.76 -8.70 -6.05
N VAL A 127 -16.63 -8.74 -5.04
CA VAL A 127 -17.82 -9.61 -5.01
C VAL A 127 -18.75 -9.29 -6.18
N LYS A 128 -19.03 -8.01 -6.44
CA LYS A 128 -19.85 -7.58 -7.59
C LYS A 128 -19.21 -7.94 -8.94
N SER A 129 -17.89 -7.84 -9.06
CA SER A 129 -17.17 -8.24 -10.28
C SER A 129 -17.13 -9.76 -10.51
N ARG A 130 -17.27 -10.57 -9.45
CA ARG A 130 -17.37 -12.03 -9.53
C ARG A 130 -18.78 -12.50 -9.82
N GLY A 131 -19.80 -11.82 -9.30
CA GLY A 131 -21.21 -12.09 -9.61
C GLY A 131 -21.62 -11.71 -11.04
N ALA A 132 -20.83 -10.88 -11.73
CA ALA A 132 -21.08 -10.48 -13.13
C ALA A 132 -20.42 -11.40 -14.17
N ARG A 133 -19.87 -12.56 -13.79
CA ARG A 133 -19.50 -13.60 -14.77
C ARG A 133 -20.77 -14.36 -15.18
N PRO A 134 -21.30 -14.18 -16.40
CA PRO A 134 -22.37 -15.05 -16.86
C PRO A 134 -21.81 -16.47 -16.87
N VAL A 135 -22.52 -17.37 -16.21
CA VAL A 135 -22.35 -18.81 -16.38
C VAL A 135 -22.49 -19.05 -17.88
N ALA A 136 -21.39 -19.43 -18.54
CA ALA A 136 -21.46 -19.91 -19.91
C ALA A 136 -22.31 -21.20 -19.85
N VAL A 137 -23.54 -21.09 -20.31
CA VAL A 137 -24.44 -22.23 -20.53
C VAL A 137 -23.84 -23.00 -21.70
N THR A 138 -23.27 -24.17 -21.40
CA THR A 138 -22.95 -25.22 -22.37
C THR A 138 -24.06 -26.24 -22.38
#